data_AF-W6QWK5-F1
#
_entry.id   AF-W6QWK5-F1
#
_cell.length_a   1.000
_cell.length_b   1.000
_cell.length_c   1.000
_cell.angle_alpha   90.00
_cell.angle_beta   90.00
_cell.angle_gamma   90.00
#
_symmetry.space_group_name_H-M   'P 1'
#
loop_
_entity.id
_entity.type
_entity.pdbx_description
1 polymer ?
#
loop_
_entity_poly.entity_id
_entity_poly.type
_entity_poly.pdbx_seq_one_letter_code
_entity_poly.pdbx_strand_id
1 'polypeptide(L)'
;MRHLDLQVVSQALDWARAGRALWFCTVLSTYGSAPRAPGAMLVACAAGEHVGSLSGGCVEEEFLASLARGELREPAQIVRYGDSAEESRRLRLPCGGVLVVLVEHRAPSAEWLEHLQALQAALLGQNRLVRHVDLGSGALRLDPDASQGSERVHIVDERVRIHVGPVLRLILAGLSPVAEACAAFACAIGCEVIACDPREEVGHIVLDGVEMQRVLPSLFIAAGGCHAATAVVALTHDPRIDDLALMEAVRTPAFYIGAMGSQATSAKRAERLKRVGGLSDEQITRLHMPIGLDLGSKAPAEIALAVMADVLRVYHGKARHAL
;
A
#
# COMPACT_ATOMS: atom_id res chain seq x y z
N MET A 1 2.58 -3.68 0.55
CA MET A 1 2.73 -3.07 -0.80
C MET A 1 2.10 -1.68 -0.80
N ARG A 2 2.19 -0.90 -1.89
CA ARG A 2 1.53 0.42 -2.03
C ARG A 2 0.33 0.34 -2.98
N HIS A 3 -0.60 1.28 -2.88
CA HIS A 3 -1.80 1.32 -3.73
C HIS A 3 -1.45 1.39 -5.23
N LEU A 4 -0.40 2.14 -5.58
CA LEU A 4 0.10 2.19 -6.96
C LEU A 4 0.50 0.80 -7.49
N ASP A 5 1.02 -0.10 -6.66
CA ASP A 5 1.39 -1.45 -7.10
C ASP A 5 0.13 -2.27 -7.47
N LEU A 6 -0.99 -2.07 -6.76
CA LEU A 6 -2.29 -2.66 -7.11
C LEU A 6 -2.84 -2.10 -8.43
N GLN A 7 -2.67 -0.80 -8.68
CA GLN A 7 -3.04 -0.18 -9.96
C GLN A 7 -2.21 -0.76 -11.11
N VAL A 8 -0.90 -0.96 -10.90
CA VAL A 8 0.01 -1.58 -11.89
C VAL A 8 -0.46 -2.99 -12.25
N VAL A 9 -0.69 -3.84 -11.24
CA VAL A 9 -1.11 -5.23 -11.49
C VAL A 9 -2.50 -5.28 -12.13
N SER A 10 -3.43 -4.41 -11.72
CA SER A 10 -4.76 -4.34 -12.32
C SER A 10 -4.69 -3.91 -13.78
N GLN A 11 -3.90 -2.88 -14.09
CA GLN A 11 -3.71 -2.42 -15.46
C GLN A 11 -3.02 -3.47 -16.34
N ALA A 12 -2.02 -4.17 -15.79
CA ALA A 12 -1.34 -5.26 -16.47
C ALA A 12 -2.31 -6.39 -16.81
N LEU A 13 -3.21 -6.74 -15.88
CA LEU A 13 -4.23 -7.75 -16.08
C LEU A 13 -5.22 -7.35 -17.17
N ASP A 14 -5.67 -6.10 -17.18
CA ASP A 14 -6.58 -5.59 -18.21
C ASP A 14 -5.93 -5.58 -19.60
N TRP A 15 -4.67 -5.15 -19.71
CA TRP A 15 -3.93 -5.18 -20.97
C TRP A 15 -3.65 -6.61 -21.44
N ALA A 16 -3.29 -7.51 -20.55
CA ALA A 16 -3.08 -8.92 -20.89
C ALA A 16 -4.39 -9.58 -21.38
N ARG A 17 -5.53 -9.27 -20.76
CA ARG A 17 -6.87 -9.73 -21.22
C ARG A 17 -7.22 -9.18 -22.59
N ALA A 18 -6.78 -7.97 -22.91
CA ALA A 18 -6.91 -7.37 -24.23
C ALA A 18 -5.90 -7.92 -25.26
N GLY A 19 -5.10 -8.94 -24.92
CA GLY A 19 -4.12 -9.54 -25.83
C GLY A 19 -2.90 -8.65 -26.11
N ARG A 20 -2.61 -7.67 -25.25
CA ARG A 20 -1.45 -6.79 -25.41
C ARG A 20 -0.21 -7.41 -24.75
N ALA A 21 0.91 -7.40 -25.47
CA ALA A 21 2.21 -7.62 -24.85
C ALA A 21 2.60 -6.41 -24.00
N LEU A 22 3.29 -6.66 -22.90
CA LEU A 22 3.63 -5.65 -21.90
C LEU A 22 5.05 -5.84 -21.35
N TRP A 23 5.55 -4.77 -20.73
CA TRP A 23 6.78 -4.76 -19.97
C TRP A 23 6.41 -4.59 -18.51
N PHE A 24 6.57 -5.66 -17.73
CA PHE A 24 6.34 -5.66 -16.30
C PHE A 24 7.66 -5.43 -15.59
N CYS A 25 7.75 -4.33 -14.85
CA CYS A 25 8.98 -3.86 -14.24
C CYS A 25 8.88 -3.93 -12.72
N THR A 26 9.93 -4.39 -12.06
CA THR A 26 10.04 -4.36 -10.60
C THR A 26 11.39 -3.79 -10.17
N VAL A 27 11.39 -2.80 -9.28
CA VAL A 27 12.60 -2.28 -8.64
C VAL A 27 13.19 -3.37 -7.75
N LEU A 28 14.41 -3.80 -8.03
CA LEU A 28 15.09 -4.85 -7.27
C LEU A 28 15.92 -4.28 -6.12
N SER A 29 16.68 -3.23 -6.39
CA SER A 29 17.48 -2.56 -5.39
C SER A 29 17.70 -1.10 -5.74
N THR A 30 18.01 -0.34 -4.71
CA THR A 30 18.31 1.09 -4.79
C THR A 30 19.50 1.42 -3.91
N TYR A 31 20.44 2.19 -4.43
CA TYR A 31 21.54 2.76 -3.67
C TYR A 31 21.43 4.28 -3.65
N GLY A 32 21.70 4.89 -2.50
CA GLY A 32 21.53 6.34 -2.31
C GLY A 32 20.06 6.75 -2.09
N SER A 33 19.76 8.02 -2.34
CA SER A 33 18.43 8.62 -2.14
C SER A 33 17.50 8.34 -3.33
N ALA A 34 17.32 7.07 -3.67
CA ALA A 34 16.33 6.68 -4.67
C ALA A 34 14.90 6.76 -4.08
N PRO A 35 13.94 7.32 -4.81
CA PRO A 35 12.61 7.65 -4.27
C PRO A 35 11.63 6.46 -4.16
N ARG A 36 11.91 5.31 -4.78
CA ARG A 36 11.05 4.11 -4.72
C ARG A 36 11.77 2.96 -4.03
N ALA A 37 11.09 2.31 -3.10
CA ALA A 37 11.66 1.16 -2.38
C ALA A 37 11.70 -0.10 -3.28
N PRO A 38 12.60 -1.06 -2.98
CA PRO A 38 12.54 -2.40 -3.58
C PRO A 38 11.13 -3.00 -3.57
N GLY A 39 10.79 -3.66 -4.67
CA GLY A 39 9.47 -4.23 -4.98
C GLY A 39 8.46 -3.25 -5.56
N ALA A 40 8.78 -1.96 -5.72
CA ALA A 40 7.92 -1.03 -6.47
C ALA A 40 7.77 -1.48 -7.93
N MET A 41 6.56 -1.34 -8.47
CA MET A 41 6.21 -1.86 -9.79
C MET A 41 5.91 -0.76 -10.82
N LEU A 42 6.11 -1.08 -12.08
CA LEU A 42 5.65 -0.33 -13.24
C LEU A 42 5.24 -1.31 -14.34
N VAL A 43 4.18 -1.00 -15.09
CA VAL A 43 3.84 -1.72 -16.32
C VAL A 43 3.75 -0.75 -17.49
N ALA A 44 4.29 -1.13 -18.64
CA ALA A 44 4.22 -0.34 -19.87
C ALA A 44 3.86 -1.21 -21.07
N CYS A 45 3.37 -0.57 -22.13
CA CYS A 45 3.16 -1.22 -23.43
C CYS A 45 4.08 -0.62 -24.51
N ALA A 46 4.11 -1.26 -25.68
CA ALA A 46 4.91 -0.83 -26.83
C ALA A 46 4.58 0.61 -27.30
N ALA A 47 3.37 1.09 -27.05
CA ALA A 47 2.92 2.44 -27.43
C ALA A 47 3.36 3.54 -26.44
N GLY A 48 4.06 3.19 -25.35
CA GLY A 48 4.54 4.14 -24.35
C GLY A 48 3.56 4.46 -23.23
N GLU A 49 2.30 3.98 -23.29
CA GLU A 49 1.39 4.02 -22.15
C GLU A 49 1.99 3.22 -20.98
N HIS A 50 1.94 3.77 -19.78
CA HIS A 50 2.44 3.12 -18.58
C HIS A 50 1.64 3.50 -17.33
N VAL A 51 1.70 2.62 -16.32
CA VAL A 51 1.18 2.83 -14.97
C VAL A 51 2.25 2.39 -13.98
N GLY A 52 2.36 3.09 -12.85
CA GLY A 52 3.38 2.81 -11.85
C GLY A 52 4.57 3.75 -11.92
N SER A 53 5.60 3.46 -11.13
CA SER A 53 6.78 4.31 -11.05
C SER A 53 8.01 3.55 -10.52
N LEU A 54 9.13 3.77 -11.20
CA LEU A 54 10.46 3.27 -10.87
C LEU A 54 11.27 4.28 -10.06
N SER A 55 11.16 5.58 -10.39
CA SER A 55 11.82 6.69 -9.68
C SER A 55 11.01 7.98 -9.59
N GLY A 56 9.90 8.10 -10.32
CA GLY A 56 9.05 9.28 -10.32
C GLY A 56 9.56 10.39 -11.22
N GLY A 57 10.25 10.05 -12.33
CA GLY A 57 10.76 11.05 -13.27
C GLY A 57 11.62 10.47 -14.39
N CYS A 58 12.87 10.92 -14.47
CA CYS A 58 13.74 10.73 -15.64
C CYS A 58 14.13 9.27 -15.94
N VAL A 59 14.08 8.36 -14.96
CA VAL A 59 14.29 6.93 -15.26
C VAL A 59 13.17 6.39 -16.12
N GLU A 60 11.92 6.78 -15.86
CA GLU A 60 10.78 6.34 -16.65
C GLU A 60 10.88 6.84 -18.10
N GLU A 61 11.35 8.07 -18.31
CA GLU A 61 11.59 8.60 -19.66
C GLU A 61 12.65 7.79 -20.42
N GLU A 62 13.80 7.49 -19.80
CA GLU A 62 14.83 6.66 -20.43
C GLU A 62 14.35 5.23 -20.66
N PHE A 63 13.63 4.64 -19.70
CA PHE A 63 13.03 3.31 -19.85
C PHE A 63 12.10 3.25 -21.08
N LEU A 64 11.21 4.23 -21.24
CA LEU A 64 10.32 4.30 -22.39
C LEU A 64 11.09 4.54 -23.70
N ALA A 65 12.18 5.31 -23.65
CA ALA A 65 13.05 5.50 -24.80
C ALA A 65 13.76 4.20 -25.22
N SER A 66 14.33 3.44 -24.27
CA SER A 66 14.89 2.10 -24.52
C SER A 66 13.86 1.13 -25.10
N LEU A 67 12.62 1.19 -24.60
CA LEU A 67 11.51 0.39 -25.09
C LEU A 67 11.16 0.74 -26.55
N ALA A 68 11.14 2.03 -26.90
CA ALA A 68 10.94 2.50 -28.27
C ALA A 68 12.10 2.11 -29.21
N ARG A 69 13.32 2.02 -28.70
CA ARG A 69 14.50 1.51 -29.43
C ARG A 69 14.51 -0.01 -29.59
N GLY A 70 13.62 -0.73 -28.92
CA GLY A 70 13.51 -2.19 -29.00
C GLY A 70 14.55 -2.94 -28.17
N GLU A 71 15.20 -2.28 -27.21
CA GLU A 71 16.31 -2.83 -26.41
C GLU A 71 15.84 -3.79 -25.30
N LEU A 72 14.54 -3.83 -25.01
CA LEU A 72 14.00 -4.50 -23.83
C LEU A 72 13.20 -5.76 -24.13
N ARG A 73 13.65 -6.62 -25.06
CA ARG A 73 12.81 -7.71 -25.60
C ARG A 73 12.96 -9.07 -24.91
N GLU A 74 13.96 -9.21 -24.05
CA GLU A 74 14.22 -10.47 -23.35
C GLU A 74 13.07 -10.84 -22.39
N PRO A 75 12.77 -12.15 -22.20
CA PRO A 75 11.70 -12.60 -21.31
C PRO A 75 11.83 -12.08 -19.88
N ALA A 76 13.07 -11.97 -19.39
CA ALA A 76 13.43 -11.32 -18.14
C ALA A 76 14.87 -10.79 -18.26
N GLN A 77 15.13 -9.58 -17.77
CA GLN A 77 16.47 -9.01 -17.75
C GLN A 77 16.60 -7.93 -16.68
N ILE A 78 17.83 -7.72 -16.22
CA ILE A 78 18.15 -6.66 -15.26
C ILE A 78 18.67 -5.43 -16.01
N VAL A 79 18.02 -4.30 -15.80
CA VAL A 79 18.46 -2.99 -16.28
C VAL A 79 18.98 -2.18 -15.10
N ARG A 80 20.16 -1.60 -15.25
CA ARG A 80 20.80 -0.75 -14.26
C ARG A 80 20.80 0.69 -14.75
N TYR A 81 20.33 1.60 -13.91
CA TYR A 81 20.32 3.03 -14.20
C TYR A 81 21.25 3.76 -13.22
N GLY A 82 22.07 4.67 -13.75
CA GLY A 82 22.97 5.49 -12.93
C GLY A 82 24.31 4.82 -12.64
N ASP A 83 24.78 3.93 -13.51
CA ASP A 83 26.04 3.17 -13.30
C ASP A 83 27.29 4.05 -13.49
N SER A 84 27.13 5.25 -14.08
CA SER A 84 28.17 6.26 -14.21
C SER A 84 27.73 7.63 -13.69
N ALA A 85 28.69 8.44 -13.21
CA ALA A 85 28.43 9.79 -12.70
C ALA A 85 27.85 10.75 -13.76
N GLU A 86 28.04 10.47 -15.06
CA GLU A 86 27.41 11.21 -16.15
C GLU A 86 25.96 10.78 -16.36
N GLU A 87 25.69 9.48 -16.32
CA GLU A 87 24.33 8.94 -16.42
C GLU A 87 23.48 9.35 -15.23
N SER A 88 24.00 9.28 -13.99
CA SER A 88 23.25 9.71 -12.80
C SER A 88 22.90 11.19 -12.84
N ARG A 89 23.77 12.03 -13.43
CA ARG A 89 23.48 13.46 -13.67
C ARG A 89 22.40 13.64 -14.74
N ARG A 90 22.47 12.91 -15.85
CA ARG A 90 21.47 12.94 -16.92
C ARG A 90 20.09 12.51 -16.43
N LEU A 91 20.04 11.42 -15.67
CA LEU A 91 18.82 10.84 -15.10
C LEU A 91 18.35 11.55 -13.82
N ARG A 92 19.03 12.63 -13.41
CA ARG A 92 18.71 13.42 -12.19
C ARG A 92 18.49 12.55 -10.95
N LEU A 93 19.24 11.46 -10.83
CA LEU A 93 19.18 10.59 -9.66
C LEU A 93 19.82 11.32 -8.47
N PRO A 94 19.13 11.50 -7.34
CA PRO A 94 19.69 12.18 -6.18
C PRO A 94 20.99 11.52 -5.72
N CYS A 95 22.03 12.33 -5.48
CA CYS A 95 23.31 11.91 -4.89
C CYS A 95 24.07 10.77 -5.61
N GLY A 96 23.90 10.60 -6.92
CA GLY A 96 24.60 9.53 -7.66
C GLY A 96 24.04 8.13 -7.41
N GLY A 97 22.76 8.03 -7.04
CA GLY A 97 22.11 6.76 -6.76
C GLY A 97 22.08 5.81 -7.96
N VAL A 98 22.04 4.51 -7.66
CA VAL A 98 21.92 3.43 -8.64
C VAL A 98 20.57 2.75 -8.44
N LEU A 99 19.86 2.53 -9.53
CA LEU A 99 18.58 1.82 -9.54
C LEU A 99 18.71 0.55 -10.38
N VAL A 100 18.35 -0.59 -9.79
CA VAL A 100 18.36 -1.88 -10.47
C VAL A 100 16.93 -2.34 -10.66
N VAL A 101 16.53 -2.58 -11.91
CA VAL A 101 15.15 -2.91 -12.29
C VAL A 101 15.13 -4.23 -13.03
N LEU A 102 14.29 -5.15 -12.58
CA LEU A 102 13.89 -6.31 -13.37
C LEU A 102 12.87 -5.84 -14.41
N VAL A 103 13.16 -6.06 -15.68
CA VAL A 103 12.26 -5.79 -16.80
C VAL A 103 11.88 -7.12 -17.44
N GLU A 104 10.58 -7.39 -17.52
CA GLU A 104 10.04 -8.63 -18.08
C GLU A 104 9.14 -8.31 -19.27
N HIS A 105 9.55 -8.72 -20.47
CA HIS A 105 8.70 -8.63 -21.65
C HIS A 105 7.77 -9.84 -21.73
N ARG A 106 6.47 -9.60 -21.51
CA ARG A 106 5.44 -10.64 -21.40
C ARG A 106 4.45 -10.53 -22.54
N ALA A 107 4.38 -11.57 -23.36
CA ALA A 107 3.26 -11.81 -24.26
C ALA A 107 2.03 -12.28 -23.43
N PRO A 108 0.81 -11.99 -23.88
CA PRO A 108 -0.39 -12.51 -23.23
C PRO A 108 -0.44 -14.03 -23.31
N SER A 109 -0.65 -14.68 -22.18
CA SER A 109 -0.82 -16.13 -22.08
C SER A 109 -1.75 -16.46 -20.91
N ALA A 110 -2.32 -17.68 -20.90
CA ALA A 110 -3.14 -18.13 -19.79
C ALA A 110 -2.35 -18.15 -18.47
N GLU A 111 -1.12 -18.66 -18.51
CA GLU A 111 -0.19 -18.67 -17.36
C GLU A 111 0.06 -17.26 -16.83
N TRP A 112 0.29 -16.27 -17.70
CA TRP A 112 0.54 -14.90 -17.28
C TRP A 112 -0.71 -14.23 -16.68
N LEU A 113 -1.89 -14.49 -17.25
CA LEU A 113 -3.16 -14.01 -16.70
C LEU A 113 -3.42 -14.58 -15.30
N GLU A 114 -3.23 -15.88 -15.12
CA GLU A 114 -3.37 -16.55 -13.81
C GLU A 114 -2.37 -15.97 -12.80
N HIS A 115 -1.12 -15.74 -13.22
CA HIS A 115 -0.09 -15.12 -12.39
C HIS A 115 -0.50 -13.72 -11.93
N LEU A 116 -0.98 -12.86 -12.84
CA LEU A 116 -1.43 -11.51 -12.51
C LEU A 116 -2.66 -11.52 -11.60
N GLN A 117 -3.60 -12.43 -11.80
CA GLN A 117 -4.78 -12.59 -10.92
C GLN A 117 -4.37 -12.97 -9.50
N ALA A 118 -3.40 -13.89 -9.35
CA ALA A 118 -2.88 -14.27 -8.05
C ALA A 118 -2.13 -13.11 -7.36
N LEU A 119 -1.37 -12.31 -8.11
CA LEU A 119 -0.76 -11.09 -7.58
C LEU A 119 -1.80 -10.05 -7.13
N GLN A 120 -2.87 -9.86 -7.92
CA GLN A 120 -3.97 -8.95 -7.55
C GLN A 120 -4.66 -9.42 -6.27
N ALA A 121 -4.95 -10.72 -6.16
CA ALA A 121 -5.53 -11.31 -4.95
C ALA A 121 -4.64 -11.11 -3.71
N ALA A 122 -3.32 -11.26 -3.85
CA ALA A 122 -2.37 -10.99 -2.77
C ALA A 122 -2.37 -9.51 -2.35
N LEU A 123 -2.39 -8.59 -3.33
CA LEU A 123 -2.44 -7.15 -3.09
C LEU A 123 -3.75 -6.70 -2.45
N LEU A 124 -4.86 -7.37 -2.77
CA LEU A 124 -6.17 -7.20 -2.12
C LEU A 124 -6.27 -7.93 -0.75
N GLY A 125 -5.19 -8.56 -0.30
CA GLY A 125 -5.07 -9.13 1.04
C GLY A 125 -5.70 -10.51 1.24
N GLN A 126 -5.97 -11.24 0.15
CA GLN A 126 -6.47 -12.62 0.24
C GLN A 126 -5.38 -13.61 0.69
N ASN A 127 -4.13 -13.36 0.30
CA ASN A 127 -2.98 -14.18 0.67
C ASN A 127 -1.68 -13.36 0.60
N ARG A 128 -0.57 -14.01 0.96
CA ARG A 128 0.79 -13.50 0.73
C ARG A 128 1.54 -14.53 -0.11
N LEU A 129 2.34 -14.04 -1.04
CA LEU A 129 3.04 -14.84 -2.04
C LEU A 129 4.51 -14.46 -2.12
N VAL A 130 5.35 -15.44 -2.43
CA VAL A 130 6.70 -15.23 -2.93
C VAL A 130 6.68 -15.45 -4.43
N ARG A 131 6.95 -14.40 -5.18
CA ARG A 131 7.10 -14.45 -6.64
C ARG A 131 8.55 -14.77 -6.99
N HIS A 132 8.73 -15.82 -7.77
CA HIS A 132 10.01 -16.23 -8.31
C HIS A 132 10.08 -15.91 -9.80
N VAL A 133 11.19 -15.32 -10.24
CA VAL A 133 11.52 -15.07 -11.64
C VAL A 133 12.90 -15.63 -11.93
N ASP A 134 13.00 -16.50 -12.93
CA ASP A 134 14.26 -16.98 -13.47
C ASP A 134 14.74 -16.04 -14.58
N LEU A 135 15.94 -15.47 -14.44
CA LEU A 135 16.45 -14.44 -15.35
C LEU A 135 16.85 -15.02 -16.72
N GLY A 136 17.33 -16.27 -16.76
CA GLY A 136 17.75 -16.90 -18.01
C GLY A 136 16.60 -17.37 -18.89
N SER A 137 15.58 -18.00 -18.27
CA SER A 137 14.42 -18.55 -19.01
C SER A 137 13.20 -17.62 -19.04
N GLY A 138 13.14 -16.65 -18.13
CA GLY A 138 11.93 -15.88 -17.87
C GLY A 138 10.83 -16.67 -17.17
N ALA A 139 11.08 -17.90 -16.70
CA ALA A 139 10.06 -18.70 -16.02
C ALA A 139 9.57 -18.04 -14.73
N LEU A 140 8.28 -18.21 -14.42
CA LEU A 140 7.60 -17.60 -13.30
C LEU A 140 7.00 -18.66 -12.37
N ARG A 141 7.03 -18.38 -11.07
CA ARG A 141 6.37 -19.23 -10.07
C ARG A 141 5.90 -18.40 -8.88
N LEU A 142 4.78 -18.80 -8.29
CA LEU A 142 4.23 -18.22 -7.07
C LEU A 142 4.17 -19.30 -5.99
N ASP A 143 4.75 -19.02 -4.84
CA ASP A 143 4.63 -19.85 -3.64
C ASP A 143 3.87 -19.10 -2.54
N PRO A 144 3.14 -19.79 -1.65
CA PRO A 144 2.63 -19.19 -0.42
C PRO A 144 3.76 -18.61 0.43
N ASP A 145 3.58 -17.39 0.93
CA ASP A 145 4.55 -16.73 1.82
C ASP A 145 4.12 -16.83 3.29
N ALA A 146 4.79 -17.69 4.03
CA ALA A 146 4.63 -17.81 5.49
C ALA A 146 5.60 -16.93 6.29
N SER A 147 6.52 -16.21 5.62
CA SER A 147 7.56 -15.43 6.30
C SER A 147 6.98 -14.18 6.98
N GLN A 148 7.51 -13.83 8.15
CA GLN A 148 7.25 -12.55 8.81
C GLN A 148 8.52 -11.69 8.74
N GLY A 149 8.41 -10.50 8.14
CA GLY A 149 9.48 -9.49 8.22
C GLY A 149 10.72 -9.71 7.34
N SER A 150 10.67 -10.57 6.33
CA SER A 150 11.77 -10.73 5.35
C SER A 150 11.95 -9.47 4.48
N GLU A 151 13.17 -9.25 3.95
CA GLU A 151 13.38 -8.21 2.95
C GLU A 151 12.49 -8.48 1.74
N ARG A 152 12.02 -7.41 1.08
CA ARG A 152 11.01 -7.58 0.05
C ARG A 152 11.53 -8.27 -1.20
N VAL A 153 12.79 -8.03 -1.55
CA VAL A 153 13.41 -8.53 -2.77
C VAL A 153 14.74 -9.20 -2.42
N HIS A 154 14.94 -10.40 -2.95
CA HIS A 154 16.20 -11.13 -2.86
C HIS A 154 16.62 -11.57 -4.26
N ILE A 155 17.89 -11.40 -4.58
CA ILE A 155 18.50 -11.92 -5.80
C ILE A 155 19.49 -12.99 -5.36
N VAL A 156 19.33 -14.22 -5.86
CA VAL A 156 20.24 -15.34 -5.62
C VAL A 156 20.54 -15.98 -6.95
N ASP A 157 21.80 -15.92 -7.38
CA ASP A 157 22.25 -16.33 -8.71
C ASP A 157 21.38 -15.70 -9.82
N GLU A 158 20.85 -16.52 -10.74
CA GLU A 158 19.97 -16.12 -11.84
C GLU A 158 18.48 -16.07 -11.44
N ARG A 159 18.16 -15.94 -10.15
CA ARG A 159 16.78 -15.95 -9.65
C ARG A 159 16.46 -14.76 -8.77
N VAL A 160 15.32 -14.13 -9.07
CA VAL A 160 14.74 -13.05 -8.27
C VAL A 160 13.56 -13.58 -7.47
N ARG A 161 13.54 -13.29 -6.16
CA ARG A 161 12.44 -13.58 -5.24
C ARG A 161 11.85 -12.27 -4.75
N ILE A 162 10.53 -12.11 -4.86
CA ILE A 162 9.81 -10.89 -4.51
C ILE A 162 8.64 -11.26 -3.60
N HIS A 163 8.65 -10.76 -2.37
CA HIS A 163 7.55 -10.93 -1.43
C HIS A 163 6.41 -9.97 -1.79
N VAL A 164 5.25 -10.53 -2.11
CA VAL A 164 4.04 -9.80 -2.47
C VAL A 164 2.97 -10.07 -1.42
N GLY A 165 2.39 -9.01 -0.89
CA GLY A 165 1.34 -9.08 0.12
C GLY A 165 0.43 -7.86 0.01
N PRO A 166 -0.52 -7.71 0.93
CA PRO A 166 -1.55 -6.68 0.82
C PRO A 166 -0.98 -5.26 0.69
N VAL A 167 -1.73 -4.42 -0.01
CA VAL A 167 -1.49 -2.97 0.00
C VAL A 167 -1.76 -2.42 1.40
N LEU A 168 -0.98 -1.43 1.81
CA LEU A 168 -1.29 -0.71 3.04
C LEU A 168 -2.59 0.06 2.83
N ARG A 169 -3.63 -0.26 3.60
CA ARG A 169 -4.96 0.33 3.50
C ARG A 169 -5.28 1.15 4.75
N LEU A 170 -5.85 2.33 4.58
CA LEU A 170 -6.44 3.14 5.63
C LEU A 170 -7.95 3.25 5.40
N ILE A 171 -8.74 2.80 6.37
CA ILE A 171 -10.18 3.02 6.43
C ILE A 171 -10.44 4.16 7.42
N LEU A 172 -11.01 5.25 6.91
CA LEU A 172 -11.51 6.36 7.71
C LEU A 172 -12.97 6.05 8.08
N ALA A 173 -13.19 5.74 9.35
CA ALA A 173 -14.54 5.54 9.89
C ALA A 173 -15.16 6.90 10.23
N GLY A 174 -15.76 7.49 9.21
CA GLY A 174 -16.39 8.80 9.22
C GLY A 174 -15.43 9.95 8.90
N LEU A 175 -15.99 11.01 8.31
CA LEU A 175 -15.29 12.22 7.90
C LEU A 175 -15.27 13.27 9.02
N SER A 176 -14.13 13.92 9.14
CA SER A 176 -13.87 15.06 10.00
C SER A 176 -12.62 15.78 9.49
N PRO A 177 -12.34 17.02 9.95
CA PRO A 177 -11.11 17.71 9.56
C PRO A 177 -9.82 16.92 9.86
N VAL A 178 -9.84 16.07 10.91
CA VAL A 178 -8.71 15.17 11.21
C VAL A 178 -8.65 14.02 10.20
N ALA A 179 -9.81 13.43 9.85
CA ALA A 179 -9.87 12.34 8.86
C ALA A 179 -9.41 12.80 7.47
N GLU A 180 -9.79 14.01 7.04
CA GLU A 180 -9.36 14.60 5.77
C GLU A 180 -7.84 14.80 5.74
N ALA A 181 -7.26 15.31 6.82
CA ALA A 181 -5.80 15.45 6.94
C ALA A 181 -5.09 14.08 6.97
N CYS A 182 -5.65 13.08 7.67
CA CYS A 182 -5.16 11.70 7.63
C CYS A 182 -5.19 11.12 6.21
N ALA A 183 -6.26 11.39 5.46
CA ALA A 183 -6.41 10.97 4.07
C ALA A 183 -5.27 11.52 3.22
N ALA A 184 -5.02 12.84 3.28
CA ALA A 184 -3.95 13.49 2.53
C ALA A 184 -2.57 12.88 2.84
N PHE A 185 -2.24 12.68 4.12
CA PHE A 185 -0.99 12.03 4.51
C PHE A 185 -0.91 10.57 4.02
N ALA A 186 -1.98 9.81 4.16
CA ALA A 186 -2.03 8.41 3.75
C ALA A 186 -1.87 8.26 2.23
N CYS A 187 -2.55 9.09 1.43
CA CYS A 187 -2.38 9.15 -0.02
C CYS A 187 -0.93 9.49 -0.39
N ALA A 188 -0.32 10.49 0.26
CA ALA A 188 1.07 10.87 0.02
C ALA A 188 2.07 9.74 0.33
N ILE A 189 1.78 8.89 1.32
CA ILE A 189 2.58 7.70 1.66
C ILE A 189 2.32 6.52 0.70
N GLY A 190 1.29 6.62 -0.14
CA GLY A 190 0.88 5.59 -1.10
C GLY A 190 0.01 4.48 -0.50
N CYS A 191 -0.76 4.80 0.54
CA CYS A 191 -1.82 3.93 1.05
C CYS A 191 -3.02 3.91 0.10
N GLU A 192 -3.77 2.82 0.13
CA GLU A 192 -5.14 2.81 -0.35
C GLU A 192 -6.00 3.45 0.73
N VAL A 193 -6.77 4.49 0.39
CA VAL A 193 -7.57 5.24 1.37
C VAL A 193 -9.04 5.10 1.03
N ILE A 194 -9.82 4.63 1.99
CA ILE A 194 -11.27 4.45 1.87
C ILE A 194 -11.94 5.23 2.99
N ALA A 195 -12.84 6.14 2.65
CA ALA A 195 -13.61 6.91 3.61
C ALA A 195 -15.06 6.44 3.64
N CYS A 196 -15.50 5.92 4.78
CA CYS A 196 -16.87 5.47 4.97
C CYS A 196 -17.62 6.50 5.82
N ASP A 197 -18.66 7.14 5.29
CA ASP A 197 -19.53 8.01 6.08
C ASP A 197 -20.97 7.96 5.55
N PRO A 198 -21.97 7.59 6.39
CA PRO A 198 -23.36 7.51 5.96
C PRO A 198 -24.07 8.87 5.96
N ARG A 199 -23.48 9.91 6.57
CA ARG A 199 -24.18 11.19 6.77
C ARG A 199 -24.31 11.94 5.45
N GLU A 200 -25.53 12.39 5.14
CA GLU A 200 -25.80 13.14 3.92
C GLU A 200 -25.03 14.48 3.88
N GLU A 201 -24.82 15.10 5.05
CA GLU A 201 -24.16 16.40 5.21
C GLU A 201 -22.73 16.44 4.64
N VAL A 202 -22.01 15.32 4.67
CA VAL A 202 -20.64 15.20 4.12
C VAL A 202 -20.62 14.52 2.75
N GLY A 203 -21.78 14.11 2.22
CA GLY A 203 -21.87 13.35 0.97
C GLY A 203 -21.50 14.13 -0.30
N HIS A 204 -21.25 15.43 -0.19
CA HIS A 204 -20.76 16.30 -1.26
C HIS A 204 -19.22 16.42 -1.26
N ILE A 205 -18.55 15.98 -0.19
CA ILE A 205 -17.09 16.05 -0.08
C ILE A 205 -16.48 14.96 -0.96
N VAL A 206 -15.54 15.37 -1.81
CA VAL A 206 -14.71 14.48 -2.61
C VAL A 206 -13.26 14.79 -2.28
N LEU A 207 -12.50 13.75 -1.91
CA LEU A 207 -11.09 13.86 -1.59
C LEU A 207 -10.27 13.17 -2.68
N ASP A 208 -9.27 13.86 -3.19
CA ASP A 208 -8.41 13.33 -4.24
C ASP A 208 -7.66 12.08 -3.76
N GLY A 209 -7.72 11.01 -4.55
CA GLY A 209 -7.06 9.74 -4.23
C GLY A 209 -7.72 8.93 -3.10
N VAL A 210 -8.96 9.26 -2.73
CA VAL A 210 -9.75 8.55 -1.70
C VAL A 210 -10.99 7.91 -2.33
N GLU A 211 -11.23 6.64 -2.00
CA GLU A 211 -12.47 5.97 -2.32
C GLU A 211 -13.57 6.36 -1.33
N MET A 212 -14.62 7.03 -1.80
CA MET A 212 -15.71 7.52 -0.96
C MET A 212 -16.85 6.49 -0.90
N GLN A 213 -17.18 6.02 0.30
CA GLN A 213 -18.21 5.03 0.57
C GLN A 213 -19.32 5.62 1.42
N ARG A 214 -20.51 5.82 0.83
CA ARG A 214 -21.68 6.42 1.52
C ARG A 214 -22.46 5.39 2.33
N VAL A 215 -21.74 4.68 3.20
CA VAL A 215 -22.28 3.62 4.06
C VAL A 215 -21.73 3.77 5.46
N LEU A 216 -22.40 3.13 6.43
CA LEU A 216 -21.89 3.05 7.80
C LEU A 216 -20.56 2.26 7.79
N PRO A 217 -19.48 2.74 8.46
CA PRO A 217 -18.18 2.07 8.43
C PRO A 217 -18.24 0.61 8.91
N SER A 218 -19.08 0.31 9.91
CA SER A 218 -19.24 -1.06 10.42
C SER A 218 -19.78 -2.02 9.36
N LEU A 219 -20.67 -1.57 8.46
CA LEU A 219 -21.19 -2.40 7.36
C LEU A 219 -20.12 -2.68 6.32
N PHE A 220 -19.31 -1.67 5.97
CA PHE A 220 -18.18 -1.84 5.07
C PHE A 220 -17.13 -2.82 5.63
N ILE A 221 -16.82 -2.68 6.92
CA ILE A 221 -15.89 -3.58 7.63
C ILE A 221 -16.45 -5.01 7.67
N ALA A 222 -17.73 -5.18 8.01
CA ALA A 222 -18.40 -6.47 8.07
C ALA A 222 -18.49 -7.19 6.70
N ALA A 223 -18.51 -6.41 5.60
CA ALA A 223 -18.49 -6.94 4.24
C ALA A 223 -17.11 -7.44 3.77
N GLY A 224 -16.09 -7.45 4.65
CA GLY A 224 -14.75 -7.92 4.32
C GLY A 224 -13.79 -6.82 3.87
N GLY A 225 -14.08 -5.55 4.18
CA GLY A 225 -13.22 -4.41 3.81
C GLY A 225 -11.82 -4.41 4.45
N CYS A 226 -11.56 -5.26 5.45
CA CYS A 226 -10.32 -5.32 6.20
C CYS A 226 -9.49 -6.58 5.92
N HIS A 227 -8.18 -6.38 5.72
CA HIS A 227 -7.16 -7.43 5.66
C HIS A 227 -6.01 -7.12 6.63
N ALA A 228 -4.99 -7.98 6.67
CA ALA A 228 -3.89 -7.85 7.64
C ALA A 228 -3.08 -6.54 7.55
N ALA A 229 -3.05 -5.88 6.38
CA ALA A 229 -2.42 -4.56 6.22
C ALA A 229 -3.43 -3.38 6.24
N THR A 230 -4.58 -3.54 6.91
CA THR A 230 -5.57 -2.47 7.08
C THR A 230 -5.40 -1.78 8.44
N ALA A 231 -5.37 -0.44 8.41
CA ALA A 231 -5.58 0.42 9.57
C ALA A 231 -7.01 0.98 9.53
N VAL A 232 -7.72 0.95 10.65
CA VAL A 232 -9.04 1.57 10.81
C VAL A 232 -8.93 2.71 11.82
N VAL A 233 -9.37 3.91 11.46
CA VAL A 233 -9.32 5.09 12.34
C VAL A 233 -10.71 5.73 12.46
N ALA A 234 -11.19 5.88 13.70
CA ALA A 234 -12.47 6.49 14.04
C ALA A 234 -12.26 7.89 14.62
N LEU A 235 -12.64 8.91 13.84
CA LEU A 235 -12.22 10.31 14.04
C LEU A 235 -13.39 11.31 14.06
N THR A 236 -14.62 10.86 14.32
CA THR A 236 -15.82 11.74 14.27
C THR A 236 -16.30 12.26 15.62
N HIS A 237 -15.91 11.61 16.72
CA HIS A 237 -16.50 11.77 18.05
C HIS A 237 -17.98 11.35 18.19
N ASP A 238 -18.62 10.82 17.14
CA ASP A 238 -19.98 10.30 17.22
C ASP A 238 -19.95 8.80 17.56
N PRO A 239 -20.44 8.36 18.74
CA PRO A 239 -20.49 6.94 19.10
C PRO A 239 -21.30 6.09 18.12
N ARG A 240 -22.27 6.67 17.40
CA ARG A 240 -23.08 5.95 16.41
C ARG A 240 -22.28 5.57 15.17
N ILE A 241 -21.16 6.25 14.91
CA ILE A 241 -20.24 5.94 13.81
C ILE A 241 -19.00 5.25 14.38
N ASP A 242 -18.31 5.92 15.29
CA ASP A 242 -17.03 5.48 15.82
C ASP A 242 -17.17 4.13 16.54
N ASP A 243 -18.06 4.01 17.54
CA ASP A 243 -18.09 2.80 18.37
C ASP A 243 -18.58 1.59 17.57
N LEU A 244 -19.55 1.76 16.67
CA LEU A 244 -19.98 0.69 15.77
C LEU A 244 -18.83 0.24 14.86
N ALA A 245 -18.03 1.17 14.34
CA ALA A 245 -16.84 0.83 13.55
C ALA A 245 -15.81 0.05 14.38
N LEU A 246 -15.54 0.48 15.62
CA LEU A 246 -14.59 -0.19 16.52
C LEU A 246 -15.06 -1.61 16.88
N MET A 247 -16.35 -1.77 17.17
CA MET A 247 -16.96 -3.06 17.52
C MET A 247 -16.78 -4.10 16.41
N GLU A 248 -16.88 -3.70 15.14
CA GLU A 248 -16.62 -4.60 14.01
C GLU A 248 -15.12 -4.74 13.72
N ALA A 249 -14.35 -3.66 13.75
CA ALA A 249 -12.93 -3.66 13.42
C ALA A 249 -12.13 -4.63 14.31
N VAL A 250 -12.42 -4.71 15.61
CA VAL A 250 -11.72 -5.61 16.56
C VAL A 250 -11.91 -7.10 16.29
N ARG A 251 -12.81 -7.45 15.37
CA ARG A 251 -13.03 -8.84 14.92
C ARG A 251 -12.30 -9.16 13.62
N THR A 252 -11.68 -8.17 12.99
CA THR A 252 -10.96 -8.30 11.72
C THR A 252 -9.46 -8.50 11.93
N PRO A 253 -8.69 -8.89 10.89
CA PRO A 253 -7.23 -8.94 10.95
C PRO A 253 -6.55 -7.56 10.86
N ALA A 254 -7.29 -6.44 10.88
CA ALA A 254 -6.70 -5.10 10.83
C ALA A 254 -5.59 -4.94 11.89
N PHE A 255 -4.43 -4.46 11.46
CA PHE A 255 -3.24 -4.36 12.31
C PHE A 255 -3.29 -3.14 13.24
N TYR A 256 -4.10 -2.15 12.91
CA TYR A 256 -4.26 -0.91 13.69
C TYR A 256 -5.73 -0.53 13.75
N ILE A 257 -6.25 -0.30 14.96
CA ILE A 257 -7.63 0.13 15.18
C ILE A 257 -7.58 1.24 16.21
N GLY A 258 -7.83 2.48 15.79
CA GLY A 258 -7.66 3.65 16.64
C GLY A 258 -8.91 4.51 16.74
N ALA A 259 -9.10 5.14 17.90
CA ALA A 259 -10.18 6.11 18.08
C ALA A 259 -9.67 7.39 18.74
N MET A 260 -10.12 8.52 18.21
CA MET A 260 -9.80 9.82 18.79
C MET A 260 -10.51 10.04 20.14
N GLY A 261 -9.79 10.66 21.06
CA GLY A 261 -10.30 11.08 22.36
C GLY A 261 -9.16 11.38 23.35
N SER A 262 -9.45 12.20 24.37
CA SER A 262 -8.59 12.31 25.56
C SER A 262 -8.55 11.00 26.35
N GLN A 263 -7.63 10.89 27.31
CA GLN A 263 -7.57 9.75 28.24
C GLN A 263 -8.92 9.49 28.93
N ALA A 264 -9.54 10.55 29.44
CA ALA A 264 -10.84 10.45 30.12
C ALA A 264 -11.96 9.99 29.18
N THR A 265 -12.01 10.48 27.93
CA THR A 265 -13.01 10.02 26.96
C THR A 265 -12.74 8.60 26.49
N SER A 266 -11.48 8.19 26.39
CA SER A 266 -11.08 6.84 26.00
C SER A 266 -11.47 5.82 27.06
N ALA A 267 -11.28 6.12 28.35
CA ALA A 267 -11.76 5.29 29.45
C ALA A 267 -13.28 5.11 29.43
N LYS A 268 -14.04 6.20 29.26
CA LYS A 268 -15.51 6.13 29.13
C LYS A 268 -15.95 5.34 27.90
N ARG A 269 -15.21 5.46 26.78
CA ARG A 269 -15.47 4.70 25.55
C ARG A 269 -15.23 3.21 25.77
N ALA A 270 -14.12 2.83 26.42
CA ALA A 270 -13.83 1.44 26.76
C ALA A 270 -14.93 0.81 27.64
N GLU A 271 -15.38 1.49 28.68
CA GLU A 271 -16.52 1.04 29.51
C GLU A 271 -17.80 0.85 28.69
N ARG A 272 -18.10 1.78 27.79
CA ARG A 272 -19.27 1.69 26.92
C ARG A 272 -19.16 0.52 25.94
N LEU A 273 -18.00 0.33 25.31
CA LEU A 273 -17.73 -0.76 24.37
C LEU A 273 -17.81 -2.14 25.05
N LYS A 274 -17.35 -2.27 26.29
CA LYS A 274 -17.53 -3.48 27.10
C LYS A 274 -19.00 -3.73 27.42
N ARG A 275 -19.66 -2.74 28.03
CA ARG A 275 -21.02 -2.89 28.55
C ARG A 275 -22.08 -3.04 27.45
N VAL A 276 -21.99 -2.25 26.39
CA VAL A 276 -22.98 -2.21 25.31
C VAL A 276 -22.55 -3.07 24.14
N GLY A 277 -21.27 -2.99 23.76
CA GLY A 277 -20.74 -3.73 22.61
C GLY A 277 -20.35 -5.17 22.91
N GLY A 278 -20.28 -5.56 24.19
CA GLY A 278 -19.89 -6.90 24.62
C GLY A 278 -18.43 -7.24 24.32
N LEU A 279 -17.56 -6.23 24.19
CA LEU A 279 -16.15 -6.46 23.89
C LEU A 279 -15.43 -7.07 25.10
N SER A 280 -14.60 -8.08 24.86
CA SER A 280 -13.70 -8.64 25.87
C SER A 280 -12.53 -7.70 26.18
N ASP A 281 -11.82 -7.93 27.28
CA ASP A 281 -10.61 -7.17 27.62
C ASP A 281 -9.54 -7.30 26.53
N GLU A 282 -9.38 -8.47 25.91
CA GLU A 282 -8.46 -8.69 24.79
C GLU A 282 -8.87 -7.90 23.54
N GLN A 283 -10.16 -7.74 23.28
CA GLN A 283 -10.62 -6.90 22.16
C GLN A 283 -10.39 -5.41 22.44
N ILE A 284 -10.55 -4.99 23.70
CA ILE A 284 -10.26 -3.61 24.11
C ILE A 284 -8.76 -3.30 24.00
N THR A 285 -7.86 -4.24 24.33
CA THR A 285 -6.41 -4.01 24.22
C THR A 285 -5.92 -3.87 22.78
N ARG A 286 -6.67 -4.34 21.78
CA ARG A 286 -6.41 -4.07 20.36
C ARG A 286 -6.68 -2.62 19.95
N LEU A 287 -7.40 -1.85 20.77
CA LEU A 287 -7.81 -0.48 20.45
C LEU A 287 -6.77 0.55 20.91
N HIS A 288 -6.35 1.42 19.98
CA HIS A 288 -5.48 2.56 20.24
C HIS A 288 -6.33 3.76 20.64
N MET A 289 -6.55 3.95 21.94
CA MET A 289 -7.39 5.01 22.51
C MET A 289 -6.75 5.56 23.80
N PRO A 290 -6.18 6.78 23.80
CA PRO A 290 -6.10 7.73 22.69
C PRO A 290 -5.29 7.22 21.49
N ILE A 291 -5.77 7.53 20.29
CA ILE A 291 -5.08 7.25 19.03
C ILE A 291 -3.83 8.13 18.86
N GLY A 292 -2.84 7.64 18.11
CA GLY A 292 -1.68 8.42 17.69
C GLY A 292 -0.53 8.45 18.72
N LEU A 293 0.59 9.04 18.29
CA LEU A 293 1.73 9.34 19.16
C LEU A 293 1.44 10.59 20.01
N ASP A 294 2.04 10.66 21.19
CA ASP A 294 1.94 11.87 22.02
C ASP A 294 2.96 12.90 21.53
N LEU A 295 2.51 13.78 20.64
CA LEU A 295 3.29 14.89 20.09
C LEU A 295 2.87 16.26 20.69
N GLY A 296 1.95 16.27 21.66
CA GLY A 296 1.31 17.51 22.13
C GLY A 296 0.37 18.18 21.13
N SER A 297 -0.08 17.44 20.10
CA SER A 297 -0.92 17.92 18.99
C SER A 297 -2.22 18.58 19.44
N LYS A 298 -2.61 19.67 18.78
CA LYS A 298 -3.88 20.38 19.02
C LYS A 298 -4.66 20.66 17.73
N ALA A 299 -3.97 21.01 16.66
CA ALA A 299 -4.63 21.28 15.38
C ALA A 299 -4.97 19.97 14.64
N PRO A 300 -6.02 19.94 13.79
CA PRO A 300 -6.39 18.72 13.07
C PRO A 300 -5.26 18.07 12.28
N ALA A 301 -4.42 18.86 11.61
CA ALA A 301 -3.26 18.35 10.87
C ALA A 301 -2.17 17.77 11.79
N GLU A 302 -1.94 18.35 12.97
CA GLU A 302 -0.98 17.82 13.97
C GLU A 302 -1.49 16.52 14.58
N ILE A 303 -2.80 16.41 14.81
CA ILE A 303 -3.44 15.17 15.28
C ILE A 303 -3.33 14.11 14.19
N ALA A 304 -3.64 14.44 12.95
CA ALA A 304 -3.51 13.53 11.82
C ALA A 304 -2.07 13.04 11.62
N LEU A 305 -1.08 13.93 11.76
CA LEU A 305 0.34 13.56 11.73
C LEU A 305 0.68 12.56 12.85
N ALA A 306 0.21 12.82 14.08
CA ALA A 306 0.40 11.90 15.20
C ALA A 306 -0.25 10.53 14.97
N VAL A 307 -1.45 10.50 14.38
CA VAL A 307 -2.16 9.26 14.00
C VAL A 307 -1.36 8.49 12.94
N MET A 308 -1.01 9.14 11.83
CA MET A 308 -0.33 8.47 10.73
C MET A 308 1.09 8.01 11.08
N ALA A 309 1.79 8.76 11.94
CA ALA A 309 3.06 8.33 12.50
C ALA A 309 2.90 7.05 13.35
N ASP A 310 1.85 6.96 14.18
CA ASP A 310 1.57 5.77 14.98
C ASP A 310 1.16 4.56 14.13
N VAL A 311 0.35 4.79 13.08
CA VAL A 311 -0.03 3.75 12.10
C VAL A 311 1.22 3.17 11.44
N LEU A 312 2.13 4.01 10.92
CA LEU A 312 3.37 3.56 10.30
C LEU A 312 4.28 2.85 11.30
N ARG A 313 4.38 3.35 12.53
CA ARG A 313 5.16 2.73 13.59
C ARG A 313 4.71 1.30 13.84
N VAL A 314 3.40 1.07 14.00
CA VAL A 314 2.84 -0.27 14.20
C VAL A 314 3.02 -1.14 12.96
N TYR A 315 2.77 -0.59 11.76
CA TYR A 315 2.96 -1.31 10.50
C TYR A 315 4.41 -1.82 10.32
N HIS A 316 5.40 -1.04 10.75
CA HIS A 316 6.81 -1.42 10.72
C HIS A 316 7.29 -2.20 11.95
N GLY A 317 6.39 -2.60 12.85
CA GLY A 317 6.74 -3.38 14.05
C GLY A 317 7.64 -2.63 15.04
N LYS A 318 7.63 -1.29 15.02
CA LYS A 318 8.45 -0.47 15.92
C LYS A 318 7.76 -0.30 17.28
N ALA A 319 8.50 -0.51 18.36
CA ALA A 319 7.99 -0.24 19.71
C ALA A 319 7.68 1.25 19.91
N ARG A 320 6.71 1.59 20.75
CA ARG A 320 6.25 2.98 20.96
C ARG A 320 7.36 3.93 21.44
N HIS A 321 8.33 3.41 22.16
CA HIS A 321 9.45 4.17 22.73
C HIS A 321 10.81 3.86 22.08
N ALA A 322 10.82 3.14 20.95
CA ALA A 322 12.06 2.95 20.19
C ALA A 322 12.42 4.25 19.48
N LEU A 323 13.67 4.70 19.67
CA LEU A 323 14.29 5.78 18.89
C LEU A 323 14.62 5.29 17.47
#